data_AF-A0A3R7EZ96-F1
#
_entry.id   AF-A0A3R7EZ96-F1
#
_cell.length_a   1.000
_cell.length_b   1.000
_cell.length_c   1.000
_cell.angle_alpha   90.00
_cell.angle_beta   90.00
_cell.angle_gamma   90.00
#
_symmetry.space_group_name_H-M   'P 1'
#
loop_
_entity.id
_entity.type
_entity.pdbx_description
1 polymer ?
#
loop_
_entity_poly.entity_id
_entity_poly.type
_entity_poly.pdbx_seq_one_letter_code
_entity_poly.pdbx_strand_id
1 'polypeptide(L)' 'MIEFIVRIFESVPHPVATILIAALPVAELRGAIPIAIYVYGMDPWMAYILGVIGNMLPVVPLLLFLESVSNYLR' A
#
# COMPACT_ATOMS: atom_id res chain seq x y z
N MET A 1 -15.80 0.66 -3.98
CA MET A 1 -14.46 0.07 -3.82
C MET A 1 -13.69 0.73 -2.67
N ILE A 2 -13.50 2.05 -2.68
CA ILE A 2 -12.80 2.77 -1.61
C ILE A 2 -13.44 2.54 -0.24
N GLU A 3 -14.77 2.66 -0.11
CA GLU A 3 -15.45 2.41 1.16
C GLU A 3 -15.30 0.97 1.68
N PHE A 4 -15.22 0.00 0.77
CA PHE A 4 -14.99 -1.40 1.14
C PHE A 4 -13.58 -1.58 1.72
N ILE A 5 -12.57 -0.95 1.11
CA ILE A 5 -11.19 -0.94 1.62
C ILE A 5 -11.13 -0.24 2.98
N VAL A 6 -11.77 0.93 3.12
CA VAL A 6 -11.77 1.67 4.39
C VAL A 6 -12.43 0.85 5.50
N ARG A 7 -13.54 0.17 5.22
CA ARG A 7 -14.20 -0.73 6.19
C ARG A 7 -13.33 -1.89 6.64
N ILE A 8 -12.52 -2.46 5.75
CA ILE A 8 -11.57 -3.54 6.11
C ILE A 8 -10.53 -3.03 7.10
N PHE A 9 -10.07 -1.79 6.93
CA PHE A 9 -9.01 -1.19 7.75
C PHE A 9 -9.52 -0.25 8.85
N GLU A 10 -10.83 -0.24 9.12
CA GLU A 10 -11.45 0.65 10.12
C GLU A 10 -10.96 0.37 11.54
N SER A 11 -10.54 -0.87 11.82
CA SER A 11 -9.96 -1.29 13.10
C SER A 11 -8.45 -1.08 13.21
N VAL A 12 -7.80 -0.61 12.14
CA VAL A 12 -6.34 -0.45 12.06
C VAL A 12 -5.96 1.03 12.20
N PRO A 13 -4.87 1.38 12.90
CA PRO A 13 -4.40 2.76 12.97
C PRO A 13 -4.16 3.36 11.58
N HIS A 14 -4.62 4.60 11.36
CA HIS A 14 -4.58 5.28 10.06
C HIS A 14 -3.22 5.18 9.33
N PRO A 15 -2.05 5.38 9.98
CA PRO A 15 -0.76 5.27 9.29
C PRO A 15 -0.47 3.85 8.79
N VAL A 16 -0.85 2.84 9.57
CA VAL A 16 -0.65 1.42 9.21
C VAL A 16 -1.62 1.03 8.11
N ALA A 17 -2.87 1.51 8.17
CA ALA A 17 -3.84 1.34 7.11
C ALA A 17 -3.33 1.91 5.78
N THR A 18 -2.73 3.12 5.78
CA THR A 18 -2.14 3.71 4.57
C THR A 18 -1.02 2.86 3.97
N ILE A 19 -0.12 2.32 4.80
CA ILE A 19 0.95 1.41 4.34
C ILE A 19 0.36 0.15 3.71
N LEU A 20 -0.62 -0.49 4.37
CA LEU A 20 -1.23 -1.73 3.91
C LEU A 20 -2.03 -1.52 2.62
N ILE A 21 -2.77 -0.41 2.52
CA ILE A 21 -3.52 -0.04 1.31
C ILE A 21 -2.55 0.25 0.15
N ALA A 22 -1.43 0.91 0.41
CA ALA A 22 -0.40 1.17 -0.60
C ALA A 22 0.34 -0.10 -1.06
N ALA A 23 0.45 -1.11 -0.18
CA ALA A 23 1.04 -2.41 -0.49
C ALA A 23 0.12 -3.31 -1.33
N LEU A 24 -1.18 -2.99 -1.43
CA LEU A 24 -2.10 -3.77 -2.25
C LEU A 24 -1.84 -3.50 -3.75
N PRO A 25 -1.69 -4.55 -4.57
CA PRO A 25 -1.40 -4.42 -6.00
C PRO A 25 -2.55 -3.79 -6.81
N VAL A 26 -3.73 -3.66 -6.21
CA VAL A 26 -4.95 -3.12 -6.85
C VAL A 26 -5.16 -1.63 -6.54
N ALA A 27 -4.82 -1.19 -5.33
CA ALA A 27 -5.07 0.19 -4.89
C ALA A 27 -3.88 1.12 -5.19
N GLU A 28 -2.66 0.58 -5.12
CA GLU A 28 -1.38 1.28 -5.34
C GLU A 28 -1.23 2.58 -4.50
N LEU A 29 -0.09 3.26 -4.68
CA LEU A 29 0.18 4.62 -4.17
C LEU A 29 -0.92 5.62 -4.51
N ARG A 30 -1.55 5.44 -5.68
CA ARG A 30 -2.52 6.36 -6.27
C ARG A 30 -3.87 6.33 -5.55
N GLY A 31 -4.24 5.19 -4.94
CA GLY A 31 -5.41 5.08 -4.07
C GLY A 31 -5.08 5.37 -2.62
N ALA A 32 -3.92 4.93 -2.13
CA ALA A 32 -3.53 5.11 -0.73
C ALA A 32 -3.35 6.58 -0.32
N ILE A 33 -2.73 7.41 -1.16
CA ILE A 33 -2.49 8.83 -0.86
C ILE A 33 -3.82 9.61 -0.77
N PRO A 34 -4.74 9.55 -1.75
CA PRO A 34 -6.04 10.21 -1.64
C PRO A 34 -6.87 9.72 -0.45
N ILE A 35 -6.83 8.42 -0.12
CA ILE A 35 -7.54 7.89 1.05
C ILE A 35 -6.93 8.48 2.34
N ALA A 36 -5.61 8.50 2.46
CA ALA A 36 -4.95 9.06 3.64
C ALA A 36 -5.27 10.56 3.82
N ILE A 37 -5.30 11.34 2.73
CA ILE A 37 -5.56 12.79 2.79
C ILE A 37 -7.05 13.07 3.00
N TYR A 38 -7.93 12.53 2.14
CA TYR A 38 -9.34 12.90 2.11
C TYR A 38 -10.22 12.12 3.09
N VAL A 39 -9.86 10.88 3.42
CA VAL A 39 -10.64 10.04 4.36
C VAL A 39 -10.05 10.08 5.75
N TYR A 40 -8.72 9.96 5.87
CA TYR A 40 -8.05 9.92 7.18
C TYR A 40 -7.57 11.29 7.66
N GLY A 41 -7.68 12.34 6.84
CA GLY A 41 -7.29 13.71 7.21
C GLY A 41 -5.80 13.86 7.51
N MET A 42 -4.95 12.98 6.96
CA MET A 42 -3.51 12.99 7.20
C MET A 42 -2.83 14.12 6.43
N ASP A 43 -1.73 14.62 6.99
CA ASP A 43 -0.87 15.58 6.31
C ASP A 43 -0.33 14.98 5.00
N PRO A 44 -0.37 15.72 3.87
CA PRO A 44 0.06 15.21 2.57
C PRO A 44 1.49 14.68 2.55
N TRP A 45 2.40 15.26 3.34
CA TRP A 45 3.78 14.80 3.42
C TRP A 45 3.87 13.43 4.08
N MET A 46 3.15 13.24 5.18
CA MET A 46 3.08 11.96 5.88
C MET A 46 2.41 10.88 5.03
N ALA A 47 1.31 11.23 4.36
CA ALA A 47 0.61 10.33 3.44
C ALA A 47 1.52 9.87 2.28
N TYR A 48 2.34 10.77 1.74
CA TYR A 48 3.30 10.45 0.69
C TYR A 48 4.38 9.47 1.19
N ILE A 49 5.03 9.76 2.32
CA ILE A 49 6.08 8.90 2.88
C ILE A 49 5.54 7.49 3.17
N LEU A 50 4.39 7.40 3.83
CA LEU A 50 3.79 6.11 4.17
C LEU A 50 3.32 5.36 2.93
N GLY A 51 2.78 6.06 1.93
CA GLY A 51 2.39 5.48 0.65
C GLY A 51 3.59 4.90 -0.10
N VAL A 52 4.72 5.62 -0.15
CA VAL A 52 5.94 5.15 -0.80
C VAL A 52 6.49 3.93 -0.09
N ILE A 53 6.60 3.97 1.24
CA ILE A 53 7.07 2.82 2.05
C ILE A 53 6.17 1.60 1.84
N GLY A 54 4.85 1.79 1.89
CA GLY A 54 3.89 0.71 1.68
C GLY A 54 3.99 0.10 0.28
N ASN A 55 4.17 0.91 -0.76
CA ASN A 55 4.33 0.42 -2.13
C ASN A 55 5.68 -0.29 -2.38
N MET A 56 6.74 0.06 -1.66
CA MET A 56 8.02 -0.66 -1.77
C MET A 56 7.98 -2.04 -1.10
N LEU A 57 7.12 -2.23 -0.11
CA LEU A 57 6.98 -3.48 0.63
C LEU A 57 6.66 -4.71 -0.25
N PRO A 58 5.73 -4.66 -1.22
CA PRO A 58 5.50 -5.77 -2.14
C PRO A 58 6.59 -5.89 -3.22
N VAL A 59 7.24 -4.79 -3.61
CA VAL A 59 8.25 -4.77 -4.69
C VAL A 59 9.52 -5.52 -4.27
N VAL A 60 9.96 -5.37 -3.02
CA VAL A 60 11.20 -6.00 -2.53
C VAL A 60 11.14 -7.54 -2.58
N PRO A 61 10.12 -8.22 -2.02
CA PRO A 61 9.95 -9.66 -2.18
C PRO A 61 9.83 -10.08 -3.64
N LEU A 62 9.07 -9.34 -4.46
CA LEU A 62 8.91 -9.69 -5.87
C LEU A 62 10.26 -9.74 -6.59
N LEU A 63 11.14 -8.76 -6.37
CA LEU A 63 12.47 -8.74 -6.99
C LEU A 63 13.39 -9.82 -6.43
N LEU A 64 13.36 -10.08 -5.12
CA LEU A 64 14.19 -11.12 -4.49
C LEU A 64 13.81 -12.54 -4.95
N PHE A 65 12.52 -12.80 -5.16
CA PHE A 65 12.03 -14.11 -5.59
C PHE A 65 11.91 -14.25 -7.11
N LEU A 66 12.07 -13.16 -7.87
CA LEU A 66 11.92 -13.18 -9.33
C LEU A 66 12.91 -14.15 -9.98
N GLU A 67 14.17 -14.13 -9.57
CA GLU A 67 15.21 -15.01 -10.11
C GLU A 67 14.91 -16.49 -9.80
N SER A 68 14.54 -16.80 -8.56
CA SER A 68 14.17 -18.16 -8.14
C SER A 68 12.97 -18.70 -8.92
N VAL A 69 11.91 -17.88 -9.08
CA VAL A 69 10.71 -18.25 -9.83
C VAL A 69 11.03 -18.37 -11.34
N SER A 70 11.83 -17.46 -11.89
CA SER A 70 12.23 -17.52 -13.31
C SER A 70 13.07 -18.74 -13.64
N ASN A 71 13.95 -19.18 -12.74
CA ASN A 71 14.74 -20.39 -12.93
C ASN A 71 13.90 -21.66 -12.76
N TYR A 72 12.89 -21.63 -11.89
CA TYR A 72 11.96 -22.76 -11.72
C TYR A 72 11.03 -22.97 -12.94
N LEU A 73 10.67 -21.90 -13.65
CA LEU A 73 9.78 -21.94 -14.81
C LEU A 73 10.48 -22.20 -16.15
N ARG A 74 11.82 -22.25 -16.18
CA ARG A 74 12.63 -22.59 -17.36
C ARG A 74 12.89 -24.09 -17.44
#